data_AF-A0AA42ZTY9-F1
#
_entry.id   AF-A0AA42ZTY9-F1
#
_cell.length_a   1.000
_cell.length_b   1.000
_cell.length_c   1.000
_cell.angle_alpha   90.00
_cell.angle_beta   90.00
_cell.angle_gamma   90.00
#
_symmetry.space_group_name_H-M   'P 1'
#
loop_
_entity.id
_entity.type
_entity.pdbx_description
1 polymer ?
#
loop_
_entity_poly.entity_id
_entity_poly.type
_entity_poly.pdbx_seq_one_letter_code
_entity_poly.pdbx_strand_id
1 'polypeptide(L)' 'MSFARLLSANVTETAHVLEVLTDSAGIPHIRYSVEVRDQSGEHDEGSRVLAQASFLAMYRRLK' A
#
# COMPACT_ATOMS: atom_id res chain seq x y z
N MET A 1 1.94 -10.18 -1.26
CA MET A 1 0.84 -10.11 -0.27
C MET A 1 0.07 -8.82 -0.51
N SER A 2 -1.26 -8.85 -0.60
CA SER A 2 -2.04 -7.69 -1.08
C SER A 2 -2.93 -7.08 0.02
N PHE A 3 -3.05 -5.77 -0.02
CA PHE A 3 -3.87 -4.97 0.88
C PHE A 3 -4.64 -3.92 0.08
N ALA A 4 -5.74 -3.39 0.63
CA ALA A 4 -6.50 -2.34 -0.01
C ALA A 4 -6.92 -1.25 0.98
N ARG A 5 -7.13 -0.04 0.46
CA ARG A 5 -7.80 1.05 1.16
C ARG A 5 -8.75 1.78 0.23
N LEU A 6 -9.91 2.16 0.76
CA LEU A 6 -10.87 3.00 0.07
C LEU A 6 -10.50 4.46 0.34
N LEU A 7 -10.20 5.23 -0.70
CA LEU A 7 -9.93 6.67 -0.57
C LEU A 7 -11.22 7.49 -0.64
N SER A 8 -12.15 7.07 -1.50
CA SER A 8 -13.48 7.65 -1.64
C SER A 8 -14.44 6.60 -2.21
N ALA A 9 -15.73 6.93 -2.37
CA ALA A 9 -16.74 6.00 -2.89
C ALA A 9 -16.35 5.32 -4.23
N ASN A 10 -15.51 5.98 -5.05
CA ASN A 10 -15.15 5.51 -6.39
C ASN A 10 -13.65 5.29 -6.58
N VAL A 11 -12.83 5.41 -5.54
CA VAL A 11 -11.37 5.27 -5.66
C VAL A 11 -10.87 4.25 -4.66
N THR A 12 -10.30 3.16 -5.17
CA THR A 12 -9.68 2.09 -4.37
C THR A 12 -8.20 2.01 -4.70
N GLU A 13 -7.36 2.04 -3.68
CA GLU A 13 -5.94 1.71 -3.82
C GLU A 13 -5.68 0.29 -3.35
N THR A 14 -5.02 -0.50 -4.19
CA THR A 14 -4.51 -1.84 -3.88
C THR A 14 -3.01 -1.77 -3.74
N ALA A 15 -2.50 -2.12 -2.56
CA ALA A 15 -1.08 -2.18 -2.26
C ALA A 15 -0.57 -3.63 -2.32
N HIS A 16 0.47 -3.87 -3.11
CA HIS A 16 1.17 -5.15 -3.17
C HIS A 16 2.50 -5.04 -2.44
N VAL A 17 2.63 -5.74 -1.31
CA VAL A 17 3.88 -5.77 -0.55
C VAL A 17 4.95 -6.48 -1.36
N LEU A 18 6.05 -5.76 -1.59
CA LEU A 18 7.24 -6.22 -2.30
C LEU A 18 8.31 -6.71 -1.32
N GLU A 19 8.60 -5.91 -0.29
CA GLU A 19 9.68 -6.19 0.67
C GLU A 19 9.38 -5.57 2.03
N VAL A 20 9.86 -6.21 3.11
CA VAL A 20 9.91 -5.63 4.45
C VAL A 20 11.36 -5.26 4.77
N LEU A 21 11.57 -3.99 5.07
CA LEU A 21 12.87 -3.39 5.34
C LEU A 21 12.96 -3.01 6.82
N THR A 22 14.17 -2.82 7.33
CA THR A 22 14.41 -2.22 8.65
C THR A 22 15.42 -1.10 8.48
N ASP A 23 15.11 0.08 9.02
CA ASP A 23 16.04 1.21 8.96
C ASP A 23 17.17 1.08 10.01
N SER A 24 18.10 2.03 10.03
CA SER A 24 19.21 2.04 10.99
C SER A 24 18.77 2.24 12.44
N ALA A 25 17.55 2.69 12.69
CA ALA A 25 16.96 2.84 14.02
C ALA A 25 16.18 1.60 14.46
N GLY A 26 16.10 0.55 13.64
CA GLY A 26 15.38 -0.68 13.94
C GLY A 26 13.87 -0.61 13.64
N ILE A 27 13.40 0.42 12.92
CA ILE A 27 11.98 0.59 12.61
C ILE A 27 11.64 -0.19 11.33
N PRO A 28 10.63 -1.09 11.37
CA PRO A 28 10.22 -1.84 10.21
C PRO A 28 9.47 -0.96 9.21
N HIS A 29 9.80 -1.13 7.93
CA HIS A 29 9.21 -0.45 6.78
C HIS A 29 8.71 -1.49 5.78
N ILE A 30 7.66 -1.13 5.03
CA ILE A 30 7.11 -1.94 3.94
C ILE A 30 7.37 -1.16 2.65
N ARG A 31 8.06 -1.80 1.70
CA ARG A 31 8.08 -1.39 0.29
C ARG A 31 6.93 -2.11 -0.43
N TYR A 32 6.13 -1.36 -1.16
CA TYR A 32 4.94 -1.89 -1.85
C TYR A 32 4.69 -1.14 -3.16
N SER A 33 4.13 -1.80 -4.16
CA SER A 33 3.56 -1.13 -5.35
C SER A 33 2.08 -0.79 -5.10
N VAL A 34 1.58 0.25 -5.78
CA VAL A 34 0.19 0.70 -5.65
C VAL A 34 -0.50 0.71 -7.00
N GLU A 35 -1.61 -0.01 -7.07
CA GLU A 35 -2.57 0.07 -8.16
C GLU A 35 -3.78 0.89 -7.68
N VAL A 36 -4.13 1.96 -8.38
CA VAL A 36 -5.33 2.76 -8.15
C VAL A 36 -6.39 2.33 -9.15
N ARG A 37 -7.59 2.02 -8.67
CA ARG A 37 -8.78 1.86 -9.51
C ARG A 37 -9.75 3.01 -9.23
N ASP A 38 -10.07 3.76 -10.27
CA ASP A 38 -11.08 4.82 -10.25
C ASP A 38 -12.06 4.74 -11.45
N GLN A 39 -12.84 5.81 -11.70
CA GLN A 39 -13.80 5.84 -12.83
C GLN A 39 -13.13 5.82 -14.21
N SER A 40 -11.86 6.22 -14.30
CA SER A 40 -11.08 6.28 -15.53
C SER A 40 -10.41 4.94 -15.85
N GLY A 41 -10.28 4.06 -14.85
CA GLY A 41 -9.73 2.72 -15.01
C GLY A 41 -8.74 2.36 -13.91
N GLU A 42 -7.79 1.49 -14.25
CA GLU A 42 -6.70 1.08 -13.38
C GLU A 42 -5.40 1.78 -13.78
N HIS A 43 -4.69 2.31 -12.79
CA HIS A 43 -3.44 3.03 -12.96
C HIS A 43 -2.41 2.54 -11.94
N ASP A 44 -1.18 2.27 -12.41
CA ASP A 44 -0.06 1.95 -11.54
C ASP A 44 0.62 3.26 -11.08
N GLU A 45 0.62 3.49 -9.78
CA GLU A 45 1.26 4.64 -9.11
C GLU A 45 2.72 4.34 -8.72
N GLY A 46 3.20 3.14 -9.04
CA GLY A 46 4.56 2.70 -8.79
C GLY A 46 4.82 2.29 -7.34
N SER A 47 6.11 2.23 -6.99
CA SER A 47 6.57 1.75 -5.69
C SER A 47 6.64 2.87 -4.64
N ARG A 48 6.12 2.59 -3.45
CA ARG A 48 6.17 3.46 -2.26
C ARG A 48 6.80 2.71 -1.08
N VAL A 49 7.25 3.46 -0.09
CA VAL A 49 7.78 2.91 1.18
C VAL A 49 7.09 3.63 2.34
N LEU A 50 6.58 2.87 3.31
CA LEU A 50 6.03 3.40 4.55
C LEU A 50 6.53 2.60 5.75
N ALA A 51 6.57 3.24 6.92
CA ALA A 51 6.70 2.49 8.17
C ALA A 51 5.58 1.45 8.28
N GLN A 52 5.90 0.25 8.76
CA GLN A 52 4.96 -0.88 8.83
C GLN A 52 3.69 -0.52 9.60
N ALA A 53 3.84 0.19 10.73
CA ALA A 53 2.70 0.62 11.54
C ALA A 53 1.76 1.55 10.74
N SER A 54 2.32 2.53 10.03
CA SER A 54 1.55 3.44 9.17
C SER A 54 0.85 2.71 8.03
N PHE A 55 1.55 1.76 7.40
CA PHE A 55 0.97 0.93 6.35
C PHE A 55 -0.24 0.13 6.84
N LEU A 56 -0.12 -0.56 7.97
CA LEU A 56 -1.19 -1.37 8.56
C LEU A 56 -2.35 -0.52 9.13
N ALA A 57 -2.10 0.74 9.48
CA ALA A 57 -3.14 1.68 9.88
C ALA A 57 -3.97 2.14 8.66
N MET A 58 -3.33 2.31 7.50
CA MET A 58 -3.97 2.79 6.28
C MET A 58 -4.68 1.69 5.49
N TYR A 59 -4.08 0.50 5.42
CA TYR A 59 -4.50 -0.56 4.51
C TYR A 59 -5.03 -1.78 5.26
N ARG A 60 -6.07 -2.39 4.69
CA ARG A 60 -6.65 -3.65 5.18
C ARG A 60 -6.18 -4.80 4.31
N ARG A 61 -5.80 -5.91 4.95
CA ARG A 61 -5.38 -7.12 4.23
C ARG A 61 -6.55 -7.68 3.43
N LEU A 62 -6.32 -7.97 2.15
CA LEU A 62 -7.27 -8.70 1.33
C LEU A 62 -7.22 -10.20 1.70
N LYS A 63 -8.39 -10.84 1.79
CA LYS A 63 -8.51 -12.26 2.15
C LYS A 63 -7.98 -13.16 1.04
#